data_AF-A0A1F8L5J8-F1
#
_entry.id   AF-A0A1F8L5J8-F1
#
_cell.length_a   1.000
_cell.length_b   1.000
_cell.length_c   1.000
_cell.angle_alpha   90.00
_cell.angle_beta   90.00
_cell.angle_gamma   90.00
#
_symmetry.space_group_name_H-M   'P 1'
#
loop_
_entity.id
_entity.type
_entity.pdbx_description
1 polymer ?
#
loop_
_entity_poly.entity_id
_entity_poly.type
_entity_poly.pdbx_seq_one_letter_code
_entity_poly.pdbx_strand_id
1 'polypeptide(L)'
;METARLVPLPPPSARPANGQAPTAALAPADVRVEGDRIVIRNLALVDPALAAFVAERPPDDRPILAERALRIGLTALQDAGVSVNVDVVRREFGALLAQTEKANERAAAALDQVLRQNFADGDGRLPRTLERFLGDRGALRSFVNELFDEQRRDSAIGRIRGLLGTYFDGDASRLAQLLDPTRLGSPLHQFRTEIAQGFERLNERLVALEAAAAARGAERARSAAKGADFEDLVGALLADLARGAGDLLDRTAAEAGATLRSKKGDFVLTVDPRLTRGADLRVVVETKDRAISARAIRDELREARENRGAAVALAVFTPAHAPAGVEPF
;
A
#
# COMPACT_ATOMS: atom_id res chain seq x y z
N MET A 1 -54.07 -49.28 -55.31
CA MET A 1 -53.55 -50.63 -55.58
C MET A 1 -53.64 -50.85 -57.07
N GLU A 2 -52.54 -50.63 -57.78
CA GLU A 2 -52.39 -51.00 -59.19
C GLU A 2 -51.25 -52.01 -59.25
N THR A 3 -51.59 -53.23 -59.64
CA THR A 3 -50.69 -54.38 -59.67
C THR A 3 -49.94 -54.39 -61.00
N ALA A 4 -48.61 -54.40 -60.95
CA ALA A 4 -47.77 -54.67 -62.11
C ALA A 4 -48.14 -56.04 -62.69
N ARG A 5 -48.52 -56.09 -63.98
CA ARG A 5 -48.95 -57.32 -64.65
C ARG A 5 -47.79 -57.86 -65.49
N LEU A 6 -47.32 -59.06 -65.16
CA LEU A 6 -46.29 -59.76 -65.96
C LEU A 6 -46.87 -60.18 -67.31
N VAL A 7 -46.18 -59.84 -68.39
CA VAL A 7 -46.46 -60.35 -69.74
C VAL A 7 -45.74 -61.69 -69.90
N PRO A 8 -46.43 -62.79 -70.25
CA PRO A 8 -45.78 -64.10 -70.38
C PRO A 8 -44.82 -64.12 -71.58
N LEU A 9 -43.62 -64.66 -71.38
CA LEU A 9 -42.70 -65.04 -72.45
C LEU A 9 -43.10 -66.43 -73.00
N PRO A 10 -42.90 -66.70 -74.31
CA PRO A 10 -43.20 -68.00 -74.89
C PRO A 10 -42.31 -69.11 -74.30
N PRO A 11 -42.78 -70.37 -74.26
CA PRO A 11 -42.06 -71.47 -73.63
C PRO A 11 -40.76 -71.80 -74.39
N PRO A 12 -39.71 -72.28 -73.69
CA PRO A 12 -38.46 -72.65 -74.33
C PRO A 12 -38.70 -73.84 -75.29
N SER A 13 -38.43 -73.62 -76.58
CA SER A 13 -38.46 -74.64 -77.61
C SER A 13 -37.50 -75.79 -77.30
N ALA A 14 -37.95 -77.01 -77.64
CA ALA A 14 -37.36 -78.30 -77.32
C ALA A 14 -35.84 -78.43 -77.57
N ARG A 15 -35.17 -79.18 -76.68
CA ARG A 15 -33.77 -79.62 -76.82
C ARG A 15 -33.58 -80.46 -78.10
N PRO A 16 -32.54 -80.20 -78.92
CA PRO A 16 -31.89 -81.23 -79.69
C PRO A 16 -30.69 -81.82 -78.93
N ALA A 17 -30.48 -83.11 -79.11
CA ALA A 17 -29.34 -83.85 -78.59
C ALA A 17 -28.08 -83.51 -79.40
N ASN A 18 -27.14 -82.77 -78.80
CA ASN A 18 -25.69 -82.90 -78.95
C ASN A 18 -24.97 -81.83 -78.12
N GLY A 19 -23.84 -82.19 -77.52
CA GLY A 19 -23.11 -81.39 -76.53
C GLY A 19 -22.47 -80.10 -77.07
N GLN A 20 -23.27 -79.06 -77.28
CA GLN A 20 -22.84 -77.68 -77.45
C GLN A 20 -23.73 -76.77 -76.60
N ALA A 21 -23.11 -75.92 -75.76
CA ALA A 21 -23.81 -74.92 -74.97
C ALA A 21 -24.49 -73.90 -75.91
N PRO A 22 -25.81 -73.64 -75.78
CA PRO A 22 -26.45 -72.61 -76.57
C PRO A 22 -26.19 -71.24 -75.93
N THR A 23 -25.24 -70.48 -76.45
CA THR A 23 -25.23 -69.01 -76.32
C THR A 23 -26.37 -68.46 -77.18
N ALA A 24 -27.58 -68.47 -76.63
CA ALA A 24 -28.69 -67.73 -77.20
C ALA A 24 -28.38 -66.23 -77.07
N ALA A 25 -28.19 -65.55 -78.20
CA ALA A 25 -28.08 -64.10 -78.24
C ALA A 25 -29.37 -63.48 -77.68
N LEU A 26 -29.31 -62.98 -76.44
CA LEU A 26 -30.40 -62.24 -75.82
C LEU A 26 -30.58 -60.92 -76.60
N ALA A 27 -31.81 -60.65 -77.05
CA ALA A 27 -32.15 -59.38 -77.68
C ALA A 27 -31.80 -58.20 -76.76
N PRO A 28 -31.41 -57.02 -77.30
CA PRO A 28 -31.02 -55.88 -76.49
C PRO A 28 -32.15 -55.46 -75.54
N ALA A 29 -31.78 -55.01 -74.34
CA ALA A 29 -32.73 -54.48 -73.38
C ALA A 29 -33.36 -53.18 -73.93
N ASP A 30 -34.69 -53.10 -73.93
CA ASP A 30 -35.45 -51.92 -74.37
C ASP A 30 -36.11 -51.29 -73.14
N VAL A 31 -35.81 -50.03 -72.88
CA VAL A 31 -36.31 -49.27 -71.73
C VAL A 31 -37.13 -48.09 -72.25
N ARG A 32 -38.41 -48.04 -71.87
CA ARG A 32 -39.34 -46.97 -72.26
C ARG A 32 -40.03 -46.40 -71.05
N VAL A 33 -40.33 -45.11 -71.12
CA VAL A 33 -41.18 -44.41 -70.14
C VAL A 33 -42.50 -44.11 -70.82
N GLU A 34 -43.57 -44.71 -70.30
CA GLU A 34 -44.93 -44.57 -70.82
C GLU A 34 -45.79 -43.92 -69.73
N GLY A 35 -45.89 -42.60 -69.75
CA GLY A 35 -46.56 -41.84 -68.69
C GLY A 35 -45.84 -41.98 -67.35
N ASP A 36 -46.52 -42.57 -66.36
CA ASP A 36 -45.99 -42.87 -65.03
C ASP A 36 -45.40 -44.29 -64.91
N ARG A 37 -45.30 -45.03 -66.02
CA ARG A 37 -44.82 -46.41 -66.04
C ARG A 37 -43.44 -46.51 -66.68
N ILE A 38 -42.57 -47.29 -66.05
CA ILE A 38 -41.26 -47.67 -66.59
C ILE A 38 -41.39 -49.09 -67.13
N VAL A 39 -41.22 -49.25 -68.45
CA VAL A 39 -41.32 -50.53 -69.14
C VAL A 39 -39.91 -50.97 -69.53
N ILE A 40 -39.49 -52.11 -69.01
CA ILE A 40 -38.18 -52.70 -69.30
C ILE A 40 -38.40 -54.08 -69.94
N ARG A 41 -37.90 -54.28 -71.16
CA ARG A 41 -37.93 -55.56 -71.87
C ARG A 41 -36.52 -56.12 -71.99
N ASN A 42 -36.39 -57.44 -71.89
CA ASN A 42 -35.13 -58.17 -72.03
C ASN A 42 -34.00 -57.70 -71.09
N LEU A 43 -34.33 -57.29 -69.85
CA LEU A 43 -33.31 -56.98 -68.85
C LEU A 43 -32.72 -58.25 -68.26
N ALA A 44 -31.41 -58.41 -68.43
CA ALA A 44 -30.60 -59.40 -67.73
C ALA A 44 -29.51 -58.68 -66.94
N LEU A 45 -29.49 -58.88 -65.62
CA LEU A 45 -28.42 -58.38 -64.75
C LEU A 45 -27.44 -59.52 -64.48
N VAL A 46 -26.17 -59.30 -64.81
CA VAL A 46 -25.09 -60.29 -64.60
C VAL A 46 -24.31 -59.89 -63.35
N ASP A 47 -24.81 -60.31 -62.19
CA ASP A 47 -24.14 -60.17 -60.90
C ASP A 47 -24.34 -61.44 -60.08
N PRO A 48 -23.28 -62.24 -59.82
CA PRO A 48 -23.40 -63.51 -59.11
C PRO A 48 -23.97 -63.37 -57.69
N ALA A 49 -23.67 -62.29 -56.98
CA ALA A 49 -24.11 -62.09 -55.61
C ALA A 49 -25.61 -61.72 -55.56
N LEU A 50 -26.05 -60.83 -56.44
CA LEU A 50 -27.46 -60.46 -56.54
C LEU A 50 -28.31 -61.61 -57.09
N ALA A 51 -27.78 -62.38 -58.05
CA ALA A 51 -28.44 -63.57 -58.58
C ALA A 51 -28.66 -64.61 -57.48
N ALA A 52 -27.66 -64.85 -56.62
CA ALA A 52 -27.78 -65.75 -55.47
C ALA A 52 -28.85 -65.24 -54.48
N PHE A 53 -28.81 -63.96 -54.13
CA PHE A 53 -29.79 -63.34 -53.22
C PHE A 53 -31.24 -63.44 -53.73
N VAL A 54 -31.48 -63.25 -55.03
CA VAL A 54 -32.82 -63.41 -55.61
C VAL A 54 -33.22 -64.88 -55.68
N ALA A 55 -32.26 -65.79 -55.94
CA ALA A 55 -32.52 -67.23 -56.01
C ALA A 55 -32.98 -67.84 -54.66
N GLU A 56 -32.59 -67.23 -53.53
CA GLU A 56 -33.05 -67.62 -52.18
C GLU A 56 -34.56 -67.47 -51.98
N ARG A 57 -35.25 -66.66 -52.81
CA ARG A 57 -36.70 -66.47 -52.71
C ARG A 57 -37.48 -67.49 -53.54
N PRO A 58 -38.70 -67.87 -53.09
CA PRO A 58 -39.62 -68.67 -53.90
C PRO A 58 -39.82 -68.05 -55.28
N PRO A 59 -39.96 -68.85 -56.36
CA PRO A 59 -40.10 -68.33 -57.72
C PRO A 59 -41.20 -67.27 -57.87
N ASP A 60 -42.31 -67.42 -57.16
CA ASP A 60 -43.47 -66.52 -57.21
C ASP A 60 -43.21 -65.15 -56.57
N ASP A 61 -42.26 -65.06 -55.64
CA ASP A 61 -41.92 -63.82 -54.91
C ASP A 61 -40.80 -63.00 -55.58
N ARG A 62 -40.01 -63.63 -56.46
CA ARG A 62 -38.87 -63.00 -57.14
C ARG A 62 -39.27 -61.75 -57.95
N PRO A 63 -40.40 -61.71 -58.69
CA PRO A 63 -40.81 -60.51 -59.42
C PRO A 63 -41.11 -59.33 -58.50
N ILE A 64 -41.74 -59.57 -57.36
CA ILE A 64 -42.09 -58.54 -56.37
C ILE A 64 -40.81 -57.94 -55.76
N LEU A 65 -39.83 -58.79 -55.44
CA LEU A 65 -38.54 -58.34 -54.94
C LEU A 65 -37.79 -57.48 -55.97
N ALA A 66 -37.80 -57.89 -57.24
CA ALA A 66 -37.16 -57.14 -58.33
C ALA A 66 -37.79 -55.76 -58.53
N GLU A 67 -39.12 -55.66 -58.55
CA GLU A 67 -39.83 -54.38 -58.62
C GLU A 67 -39.44 -53.46 -57.46
N ARG A 68 -39.41 -54.01 -56.23
CA ARG A 68 -39.04 -53.25 -55.04
C ARG A 68 -37.59 -52.74 -55.10
N ALA A 69 -36.66 -53.58 -55.55
CA ALA A 69 -35.26 -53.21 -55.68
C ALA A 69 -35.06 -52.09 -56.72
N LEU A 70 -35.74 -52.18 -57.87
CA LEU A 70 -35.74 -51.13 -58.89
C LEU A 70 -36.29 -49.80 -58.35
N ARG A 71 -37.41 -49.84 -57.62
CA ARG A 71 -37.98 -48.62 -57.02
C ARG A 71 -37.02 -47.98 -56.02
N ILE A 72 -36.46 -48.77 -55.10
CA ILE A 72 -35.50 -48.28 -54.10
C ILE A 72 -34.25 -47.72 -54.79
N GLY A 73 -33.70 -48.42 -55.79
CA GLY A 73 -32.53 -47.98 -56.53
C GLY A 73 -32.75 -46.66 -57.28
N LEU A 74 -33.90 -46.50 -57.94
CA LEU A 74 -34.23 -45.25 -58.63
C LEU A 74 -34.44 -44.08 -57.66
N THR A 75 -35.10 -44.30 -56.52
CA THR A 75 -35.23 -43.27 -55.48
C THR A 75 -33.88 -42.90 -54.87
N ALA A 76 -33.01 -43.88 -54.61
CA ALA A 76 -31.67 -43.62 -54.09
C ALA A 76 -30.81 -42.82 -55.09
N LEU A 77 -30.92 -43.10 -56.40
CA LEU A 77 -30.24 -42.33 -57.44
C LEU A 77 -30.83 -40.92 -57.59
N GLN A 78 -32.14 -40.77 -57.41
CA GLN A 78 -32.82 -39.47 -57.38
C GLN A 78 -32.32 -38.61 -56.20
N ASP A 79 -32.20 -39.20 -55.01
CA ASP A 79 -31.75 -38.50 -53.80
C ASP A 79 -30.24 -38.20 -53.82
N ALA A 80 -29.41 -39.10 -54.38
CA ALA A 80 -27.98 -38.86 -54.55
C ALA A 80 -27.67 -37.66 -55.47
N GLY A 81 -28.56 -37.38 -56.44
CA GLY A 81 -28.51 -36.16 -57.27
C GLY A 81 -28.77 -34.86 -56.52
N VAL A 82 -29.25 -34.92 -55.27
CA VAL A 82 -29.58 -33.77 -54.39
C VAL A 82 -28.45 -33.50 -53.37
N SER A 83 -27.29 -34.17 -53.47
CA SER A 83 -26.18 -33.93 -52.54
C SER A 83 -25.57 -32.53 -52.72
N VAL A 84 -25.44 -31.83 -51.59
CA VAL A 84 -24.99 -30.45 -51.40
C VAL A 84 -23.80 -30.08 -52.29
N ASN A 85 -24.02 -29.08 -53.13
CA ASN A 85 -23.07 -28.61 -54.12
C ASN A 85 -21.88 -27.92 -53.41
N VAL A 86 -20.72 -28.56 -53.39
CA VAL A 86 -19.45 -28.06 -52.78
C VAL A 86 -19.13 -26.63 -53.24
N ASP A 87 -19.54 -26.28 -54.45
CA ASP A 87 -19.35 -24.96 -55.04
C ASP A 87 -20.13 -23.85 -54.31
N VAL A 88 -21.26 -24.16 -53.69
CA VAL A 88 -22.04 -23.20 -52.89
C VAL A 88 -21.33 -22.94 -51.57
N VAL A 89 -20.88 -23.99 -50.88
CA VAL A 89 -20.12 -23.85 -49.62
C VAL A 89 -18.83 -23.06 -49.85
N ARG A 90 -18.09 -23.36 -50.92
CA ARG A 90 -16.85 -22.66 -51.27
C ARG A 90 -17.09 -21.17 -51.55
N ARG A 91 -18.23 -20.84 -52.18
CA ARG A 91 -18.63 -19.46 -52.48
C ARG A 91 -18.99 -18.67 -51.22
N GLU A 92 -19.79 -19.25 -50.32
CA GLU A 92 -20.17 -18.60 -49.07
C GLU A 92 -18.97 -18.40 -48.13
N PHE A 93 -18.05 -19.38 -48.04
CA PHE A 93 -16.80 -19.21 -47.31
C PHE A 93 -15.91 -18.12 -47.93
N GLY A 94 -15.82 -18.06 -49.26
CA GLY A 94 -15.10 -16.97 -49.94
C GLY A 94 -15.70 -15.59 -49.65
N ALA A 95 -17.03 -15.48 -49.63
CA ALA A 95 -17.72 -14.25 -49.28
C ALA A 95 -17.47 -13.83 -47.82
N LEU A 96 -17.50 -14.78 -46.88
CA LEU A 96 -17.21 -14.54 -45.46
C LEU A 96 -15.77 -14.07 -45.23
N LEU A 97 -14.80 -14.70 -45.90
CA LEU A 97 -13.39 -14.30 -45.84
C LEU A 97 -13.20 -12.88 -46.37
N ALA A 98 -13.76 -12.57 -47.55
CA ALA A 98 -13.69 -11.23 -48.13
C ALA A 98 -14.36 -10.17 -47.25
N GLN A 99 -15.49 -10.49 -46.60
CA GLN A 99 -16.14 -9.60 -45.65
C GLN A 99 -15.28 -9.36 -44.42
N THR A 100 -14.60 -10.39 -43.91
CA THR A 100 -13.72 -10.32 -42.75
C THR A 100 -12.48 -9.49 -43.04
N GLU A 101 -11.83 -9.70 -44.19
CA GLU A 101 -10.69 -8.90 -44.64
C GLU A 101 -11.06 -7.42 -44.73
N LYS A 102 -12.20 -7.11 -45.37
CA LYS A 102 -12.69 -5.74 -45.51
C LYS A 102 -13.04 -5.10 -44.16
N ALA A 103 -13.55 -5.88 -43.20
CA ALA A 103 -13.81 -5.39 -41.85
C ALA A 103 -12.50 -5.08 -41.12
N ASN A 104 -11.49 -5.94 -41.27
CA ASN A 104 -10.18 -5.76 -40.64
C ASN A 104 -9.43 -4.55 -41.21
N GLU A 105 -9.45 -4.36 -42.54
CA GLU A 105 -8.88 -3.18 -43.19
C GLU A 105 -9.51 -1.87 -42.69
N ARG A 106 -10.84 -1.85 -42.54
CA ARG A 106 -11.56 -0.68 -41.98
C ARG A 106 -11.17 -0.42 -40.53
N ALA A 107 -11.05 -1.47 -39.72
CA ALA A 107 -10.63 -1.34 -38.33
C ALA A 107 -9.20 -0.80 -38.22
N ALA A 108 -8.28 -1.30 -39.05
CA ALA A 108 -6.91 -0.82 -39.10
C ALA A 108 -6.84 0.66 -39.53
N ALA A 109 -7.59 1.06 -40.55
CA ALA A 109 -7.65 2.45 -40.99
C ALA A 109 -8.24 3.38 -39.92
N ALA A 110 -9.30 2.95 -39.24
CA ALA A 110 -9.88 3.72 -38.14
C ALA A 110 -8.91 3.88 -36.97
N LEU A 111 -8.18 2.81 -36.63
CA LEU A 111 -7.17 2.85 -35.56
C LEU A 111 -6.01 3.78 -35.92
N ASP A 112 -5.48 3.71 -37.15
CA ASP A 112 -4.42 4.61 -37.61
C ASP A 112 -4.87 6.08 -37.55
N GLN A 113 -6.10 6.37 -37.95
CA GLN A 113 -6.66 7.71 -37.86
C GLN A 113 -6.75 8.21 -36.42
N VAL A 114 -7.20 7.38 -35.48
CA VAL A 114 -7.28 7.74 -34.05
C VAL A 114 -5.89 7.94 -33.45
N LEU A 115 -4.94 7.07 -33.79
CA LEU A 115 -3.56 7.19 -33.29
C LEU A 115 -2.90 8.46 -33.79
N ARG A 116 -3.02 8.79 -35.08
CA ARG A 116 -2.50 10.05 -35.64
C ARG A 116 -3.15 11.27 -34.98
N GLN A 117 -4.48 11.27 -34.81
CA GLN A 117 -5.17 12.42 -34.20
C GLN A 117 -4.74 12.67 -32.74
N ASN A 118 -4.45 11.61 -31.99
CA ASN A 118 -4.09 11.76 -30.58
C ASN A 118 -2.58 11.94 -30.35
N PHE A 119 -1.76 11.26 -31.15
CA PHE A 119 -0.32 11.09 -30.88
C PHE A 119 0.62 11.55 -32.01
N ALA A 120 0.13 12.10 -33.12
CA ALA A 120 1.02 12.65 -34.14
C ALA A 120 1.94 13.73 -33.56
N ASP A 121 3.20 13.73 -33.99
CA ASP A 121 4.19 14.70 -33.54
C ASP A 121 3.78 16.12 -33.93
N GLY A 122 3.77 17.04 -32.96
CA GLY A 122 3.40 18.45 -33.12
C GLY A 122 1.89 18.73 -33.26
N ASP A 123 1.15 17.88 -33.97
CA ASP A 123 -0.27 18.10 -34.28
C ASP A 123 -1.26 17.26 -33.48
N GLY A 124 -0.77 16.21 -32.80
CA GLY A 124 -1.57 15.36 -31.94
C GLY A 124 -2.15 16.11 -30.74
N ARG A 125 -3.33 15.70 -30.28
CA ARG A 125 -3.98 16.30 -29.10
C ARG A 125 -3.11 16.20 -27.85
N LEU A 126 -2.40 15.09 -27.65
CA LEU A 126 -1.60 14.86 -26.45
C LEU A 126 -0.36 15.78 -26.40
N PRO A 127 0.52 15.82 -27.43
CA PRO A 127 1.64 16.76 -27.44
C PRO A 127 1.21 18.22 -27.26
N ARG A 128 0.13 18.67 -27.93
CA ARG A 128 -0.38 20.04 -27.79
C ARG A 128 -0.86 20.36 -26.38
N THR A 129 -1.51 19.39 -25.73
CA THR A 129 -1.98 19.55 -24.35
C THR A 129 -0.78 19.62 -23.41
N LEU A 130 0.20 18.73 -23.57
CA LEU A 130 1.42 18.74 -22.77
C LEU A 130 2.19 20.06 -22.95
N GLU A 131 2.36 20.55 -24.17
CA GLU A 131 3.03 21.84 -24.43
C GLU A 131 2.26 23.01 -23.81
N ARG A 132 0.93 23.02 -23.89
CA ARG A 132 0.10 24.07 -23.25
C ARG A 132 0.22 24.09 -21.72
N PHE A 133 0.38 22.93 -21.08
CA PHE A 133 0.46 22.85 -19.62
C PHE A 133 1.89 22.95 -19.09
N LEU A 134 2.85 22.30 -19.74
CA LEU A 134 4.22 22.08 -19.27
C LEU A 134 5.30 22.75 -20.11
N GLY A 135 4.98 23.30 -21.29
CA GLY A 135 5.94 23.99 -22.13
C GLY A 135 6.50 25.26 -21.49
N ASP A 136 7.40 25.95 -22.19
CA ASP A 136 8.14 27.11 -21.66
C ASP A 136 7.24 28.30 -21.24
N ARG A 137 6.05 28.36 -21.83
CA ARG A 137 4.95 29.30 -21.50
C ARG A 137 3.72 28.57 -20.96
N GLY A 138 3.91 27.38 -20.42
CA GLY A 138 2.84 26.52 -19.92
C GLY A 138 2.13 27.09 -18.70
N ALA A 139 0.88 26.71 -18.52
CA ALA A 139 0.05 27.16 -17.40
C ALA A 139 0.69 26.86 -16.03
N LEU A 140 1.38 25.72 -15.89
CA LEU A 140 2.02 25.34 -14.64
C LEU A 140 3.14 26.32 -14.25
N ARG A 141 3.99 26.70 -15.21
CA ARG A 141 5.08 27.64 -14.96
C ARG A 141 4.56 29.03 -14.60
N SER A 142 3.49 29.49 -15.27
CA SER A 142 2.83 30.75 -14.92
C SER A 142 2.29 30.73 -13.50
N PHE A 143 1.62 29.65 -13.11
CA PHE A 143 1.04 29.50 -11.78
C PHE A 143 2.11 29.42 -10.68
N VAL A 144 3.20 28.68 -10.91
CA VAL A 144 4.33 28.61 -9.98
C VAL A 144 4.97 30.00 -9.80
N ASN A 145 5.19 30.74 -10.89
CA ASN A 145 5.71 32.10 -10.80
C ASN A 145 4.75 33.04 -10.06
N GLU A 146 3.44 32.97 -10.29
CA GLU A 146 2.48 33.82 -9.53
C GLU A 146 2.51 33.54 -8.02
N LEU A 147 2.65 32.28 -7.61
CA LEU A 147 2.59 31.92 -6.20
C LEU A 147 3.92 32.05 -5.47
N PHE A 148 5.04 31.76 -6.14
CA PHE A 148 6.35 31.59 -5.50
C PHE A 148 7.40 32.60 -5.94
N ASP A 149 7.10 33.52 -6.86
CA ASP A 149 8.05 34.56 -7.21
C ASP A 149 8.29 35.49 -6.02
N GLU A 150 9.53 35.47 -5.55
CA GLU A 150 9.97 36.25 -4.42
C GLU A 150 9.99 37.76 -4.72
N GLN A 151 10.13 38.19 -5.97
CA GLN A 151 10.17 39.63 -6.29
C GLN A 151 8.77 40.25 -6.31
N ARG A 152 7.74 39.42 -6.44
CA ARG A 152 6.34 39.84 -6.46
C ARG A 152 5.78 39.97 -5.05
N ARG A 153 5.25 41.16 -4.71
CA ARG A 153 4.65 41.41 -3.39
C ARG A 153 3.32 40.68 -3.16
N ASP A 154 2.62 40.35 -4.23
CA ASP A 154 1.32 39.66 -4.22
C ASP A 154 1.42 38.13 -4.20
N SER A 155 2.61 37.57 -4.42
CA SER A 155 2.86 36.13 -4.30
C SER A 155 2.68 35.65 -2.85
N ALA A 156 2.49 34.35 -2.65
CA ALA A 156 2.31 33.81 -1.30
C ALA A 156 3.52 34.13 -0.41
N ILE A 157 4.72 33.96 -0.95
CA ILE A 157 5.99 34.30 -0.28
C ILE A 157 6.14 35.82 -0.10
N GLY A 158 5.78 36.61 -1.11
CA GLY A 158 5.80 38.08 -1.05
C GLY A 158 4.90 38.65 0.03
N ARG A 159 3.67 38.13 0.16
CA ARG A 159 2.70 38.52 1.19
C ARG A 159 3.17 38.13 2.59
N ILE A 160 3.73 36.92 2.76
CA ILE A 160 4.30 36.47 4.04
C ILE A 160 5.43 37.41 4.47
N ARG A 161 6.36 37.74 3.56
CA ARG A 161 7.42 38.73 3.85
C ARG A 161 6.85 40.12 4.14
N GLY A 162 5.83 40.57 3.42
CA GLY A 162 5.21 41.87 3.69
C GLY A 162 4.60 41.94 5.09
N LEU A 163 3.88 40.89 5.50
CA LEU A 163 3.34 40.77 6.85
C LEU A 163 4.48 40.73 7.87
N LEU A 164 5.45 39.82 7.72
CA LEU A 164 6.56 39.67 8.66
C LEU A 164 7.41 40.95 8.75
N GLY A 165 7.72 41.62 7.64
CA GLY A 165 8.44 42.90 7.64
C GLY A 165 7.67 43.98 8.40
N THR A 166 6.34 44.03 8.30
CA THR A 166 5.52 44.98 9.10
C THR A 166 5.57 44.66 10.60
N TYR A 167 5.79 43.39 10.98
CA TYR A 167 5.91 42.97 12.38
C TYR A 167 7.35 43.02 12.91
N PHE A 168 8.38 43.00 12.06
CA PHE A 168 9.77 42.82 12.49
C PHE A 168 10.75 43.92 12.05
N ASP A 169 10.43 44.78 11.08
CA ASP A 169 11.35 45.84 10.64
C ASP A 169 11.10 47.19 11.34
N GLY A 170 12.11 47.61 12.11
CA GLY A 170 12.30 48.96 12.65
C GLY A 170 11.89 49.17 14.11
N ASP A 171 12.53 50.15 14.77
CA ASP A 171 12.28 50.62 16.15
C ASP A 171 10.80 51.03 16.43
N ALA A 172 9.97 51.07 15.40
CA ALA A 172 8.55 51.36 15.46
C ALA A 172 7.63 50.12 15.51
N SER A 173 8.15 48.89 15.42
CA SER A 173 7.31 47.68 15.49
C SER A 173 6.59 47.58 16.83
N ARG A 174 5.28 47.26 16.82
CA ARG A 174 4.46 47.07 18.04
C ARG A 174 5.10 46.09 19.02
N LEU A 175 5.80 45.06 18.54
CA LEU A 175 6.51 44.11 19.40
C LEU A 175 7.73 44.76 20.07
N ALA A 176 8.52 45.53 19.32
CA ALA A 176 9.65 46.27 19.87
C ALA A 176 9.19 47.31 20.91
N GLN A 177 8.06 47.98 20.66
CA GLN A 177 7.47 48.95 21.60
C GLN A 177 6.91 48.30 22.88
N LEU A 178 6.32 47.10 22.78
CA LEU A 178 5.81 46.34 23.94
C LEU A 178 6.93 45.69 24.76
N LEU A 179 8.09 45.44 24.14
CA LEU A 179 9.25 44.81 24.78
C LEU A 179 10.35 45.80 25.15
N ASP A 180 10.14 47.11 24.98
CA ASP A 180 11.11 48.14 25.39
C ASP A 180 11.05 48.38 26.92
N PRO A 181 12.11 48.06 27.68
CA PRO A 181 12.13 48.19 29.14
C PRO A 181 12.22 49.64 29.63
N THR A 182 12.56 50.59 28.75
CA THR A 182 12.71 52.01 29.08
C THR A 182 11.43 52.80 28.86
N ARG A 183 10.48 52.24 28.12
CA ARG A 183 9.20 52.87 27.81
C ARG A 183 8.20 52.72 28.96
N LEU A 184 7.79 53.85 29.51
CA LEU A 184 6.72 53.93 30.51
C LEU A 184 5.41 53.39 29.88
N GLY A 185 4.88 52.31 30.47
CA GLY A 185 3.66 51.63 30.00
C GLY A 185 3.88 50.37 29.17
N SER A 186 5.13 49.94 28.90
CA SER A 186 5.38 48.63 28.30
C SER A 186 5.20 47.51 29.35
N PRO A 187 4.71 46.32 28.96
CA PRO A 187 4.66 45.15 29.82
C PRO A 187 6.02 44.82 30.47
N LEU A 188 7.13 45.01 29.75
CA LEU A 188 8.46 44.72 30.27
C LEU A 188 8.92 45.74 31.32
N HIS A 189 8.51 47.00 31.18
CA HIS A 189 8.76 48.02 32.20
C HIS A 189 7.97 47.74 33.49
N GLN A 190 6.70 47.31 33.35
CA GLN A 190 5.87 46.91 34.49
C GLN A 190 6.46 45.69 35.20
N PHE A 191 6.82 44.65 34.45
CA PHE A 191 7.48 43.46 34.98
C PHE A 191 8.79 43.79 35.71
N ARG A 192 9.65 44.63 35.13
CA ARG A 192 10.90 45.09 35.77
C ARG A 192 10.62 45.78 37.10
N THR A 193 9.57 46.60 37.15
CA THR A 193 9.18 47.36 38.35
C THR A 193 8.64 46.43 39.44
N GLU A 194 7.79 45.47 39.07
CA GLU A 194 7.24 44.47 40.00
C GLU A 194 8.34 43.57 40.57
N ILE A 195 9.28 43.15 39.74
CA ILE A 195 10.44 42.35 40.16
C ILE A 195 11.31 43.14 41.13
N ALA A 196 11.64 44.40 40.84
CA ALA A 196 12.43 45.25 41.72
C ALA A 196 11.77 45.43 43.10
N GLN A 197 10.45 45.71 43.12
CA GLN A 197 9.68 45.80 44.36
C GLN A 197 9.58 44.45 45.10
N GLY A 198 9.52 43.35 44.36
CA GLY A 198 9.57 41.99 44.91
C GLY A 198 10.87 41.75 45.66
N PHE A 199 12.00 42.13 45.07
CA PHE A 199 13.33 42.02 45.70
C PHE A 199 13.48 42.89 46.95
N GLU A 200 12.96 44.13 46.93
CA GLU A 200 12.96 44.99 48.12
C GLU A 200 12.18 44.36 49.29
N ARG A 201 10.98 43.83 49.02
CA ARG A 201 10.17 43.13 50.03
C ARG A 201 10.84 41.84 50.55
N LEU A 202 11.55 41.12 49.68
CA LEU A 202 12.32 39.94 50.09
C LEU A 202 13.47 40.33 51.00
N ASN A 203 14.16 41.43 50.70
CA ASN A 203 15.26 41.92 51.52
C ASN A 203 14.79 42.31 52.93
N GLU A 204 13.66 43.02 53.04
CA GLU A 204 13.04 43.35 54.33
C GLU A 204 12.68 42.11 55.16
N ARG A 205 12.14 41.07 54.51
CA ARG A 205 11.82 39.78 55.17
C ARG A 205 13.08 39.03 55.60
N LEU A 206 14.15 39.10 54.82
CA LEU A 206 15.42 38.46 55.14
C LEU A 206 16.00 39.06 56.42
N VAL A 207 16.03 40.39 56.52
CA VAL A 207 16.48 41.13 57.72
C VAL A 207 15.64 40.75 58.95
N ALA A 208 14.32 40.62 58.81
CA ALA A 208 13.45 40.18 59.89
C ALA A 208 13.69 38.73 60.33
N LEU A 209 13.98 37.82 59.38
CA LEU A 209 14.29 36.42 59.66
C LEU A 209 15.65 36.25 60.33
N GLU A 210 16.64 37.03 59.95
CA GLU A 210 17.97 37.03 60.58
C GLU A 210 17.89 37.48 62.05
N ALA A 211 17.12 38.52 62.34
CA ALA A 211 16.84 38.96 63.71
C ALA A 211 16.16 37.85 64.54
N ALA A 212 15.21 37.11 63.95
CA ALA A 212 14.56 35.96 64.60
C ALA A 212 15.50 34.75 64.78
N ALA A 213 16.43 34.52 63.85
CA ALA A 213 17.41 33.44 63.91
C ALA A 213 18.50 33.68 64.97
N ALA A 214 18.86 34.94 65.24
CA ALA A 214 19.74 35.33 66.34
C ALA A 214 19.12 34.99 67.71
N ALA A 215 17.81 35.25 67.88
CA ALA A 215 17.07 34.89 69.09
C ALA A 215 16.98 33.36 69.30
N ARG A 216 16.85 32.58 68.22
CA ARG A 216 16.87 31.11 68.25
C ARG A 216 18.26 30.51 68.52
N GLY A 217 19.31 31.32 68.52
CA GLY A 217 20.67 30.86 68.80
C GLY A 217 20.87 30.37 70.24
N ALA A 218 20.14 30.92 71.20
CA ALA A 218 20.14 30.48 72.59
C ALA A 218 19.49 29.09 72.79
N GLU A 219 18.64 28.65 71.86
CA GLU A 219 17.97 27.33 71.89
C GLU A 219 18.88 26.17 71.42
N ARG A 220 20.05 26.48 70.82
CA ARG A 220 20.95 25.48 70.22
C ARG A 220 21.64 24.55 71.22
N ALA A 221 21.44 24.68 72.53
CA ALA A 221 21.75 23.59 73.47
C ALA A 221 20.90 22.32 73.23
N ARG A 222 19.81 22.42 72.44
CA ARG A 222 18.99 21.29 71.93
C ARG A 222 19.56 20.59 70.68
N SER A 223 20.72 21.01 70.15
CA SER A 223 21.17 20.68 68.79
C SER A 223 21.64 19.24 68.55
N ALA A 224 21.85 18.39 69.55
CA ALA A 224 22.23 16.99 69.30
C ALA A 224 21.10 16.15 68.68
N ALA A 225 19.84 16.58 68.80
CA ALA A 225 18.67 15.93 68.17
C ALA A 225 18.46 16.37 66.70
N LYS A 226 19.08 17.47 66.24
CA LYS A 226 18.78 18.11 64.94
C LYS A 226 19.42 17.45 63.71
N GLY A 227 20.48 16.66 63.88
CA GLY A 227 21.20 16.08 62.74
C GLY A 227 20.41 14.99 62.00
N ALA A 228 19.66 14.17 62.74
CA ALA A 228 18.78 13.15 62.15
C ALA A 228 17.59 13.77 61.40
N ASP A 229 16.99 14.85 61.94
CA ASP A 229 15.85 15.55 61.33
C ASP A 229 16.17 16.12 59.94
N PHE A 230 17.41 16.58 59.71
CA PHE A 230 17.80 17.18 58.43
C PHE A 230 18.04 16.13 57.34
N GLU A 231 18.74 15.04 57.67
CA GLU A 231 18.93 13.93 56.74
C GLU A 231 17.59 13.31 56.33
N ASP A 232 16.67 13.12 57.30
CA ASP A 232 15.32 12.61 57.04
C ASP A 232 14.50 13.53 56.12
N LEU A 233 14.58 14.85 56.33
CA LEU A 233 13.90 15.83 55.48
C LEU A 233 14.44 15.81 54.05
N VAL A 234 15.77 15.78 53.87
CA VAL A 234 16.38 15.70 52.54
C VAL A 234 15.99 14.38 51.85
N GLY A 235 15.99 13.27 52.58
CA GLY A 235 15.55 11.97 52.08
C GLY A 235 14.11 11.99 51.57
N ALA A 236 13.19 12.62 52.30
CA ALA A 236 11.79 12.75 51.89
C ALA A 236 11.64 13.56 50.59
N LEU A 237 12.36 14.70 50.47
CA LEU A 237 12.34 15.52 49.25
C LEU A 237 12.91 14.79 48.04
N LEU A 238 14.02 14.07 48.22
CA LEU A 238 14.61 13.26 47.16
C LEU A 238 13.68 12.12 46.73
N ALA A 239 12.96 11.49 47.66
CA ALA A 239 12.04 10.41 47.36
C ALA A 239 10.83 10.90 46.53
N ASP A 240 10.30 12.08 46.85
CA ASP A 240 9.21 12.69 46.09
C ASP A 240 9.65 13.08 44.68
N LEU A 241 10.88 13.59 44.51
CA LEU A 241 11.47 13.86 43.20
C LEU A 241 11.64 12.56 42.38
N ALA A 242 12.22 11.52 42.97
CA ALA A 242 12.48 10.25 42.29
C ALA A 242 11.18 9.57 41.81
N ARG A 243 10.12 9.58 42.64
CA ARG A 243 8.82 8.98 42.31
C ARG A 243 8.17 9.60 41.07
N GLY A 244 8.37 10.91 40.85
CA GLY A 244 7.84 11.61 39.67
C GLY A 244 8.65 11.39 38.40
N ALA A 245 9.96 11.12 38.52
CA ALA A 245 10.90 11.01 37.40
C ALA A 245 11.14 9.57 36.91
N GLY A 246 10.81 8.54 37.72
CA GLY A 246 11.16 7.15 37.42
C GLY A 246 12.58 6.76 37.86
N ASP A 247 13.22 7.61 38.66
CA ASP A 247 14.53 7.37 39.26
C ASP A 247 14.43 6.46 40.49
N LEU A 248 15.55 5.84 40.88
CA LEU A 248 15.65 5.02 42.09
C LEU A 248 16.48 5.74 43.16
N LEU A 249 15.98 5.78 44.40
CA LEU A 249 16.67 6.40 45.53
C LEU A 249 17.01 5.35 46.59
N ASP A 250 18.29 5.24 46.94
CA ASP A 250 18.80 4.42 48.02
C ASP A 250 19.29 5.29 49.18
N ARG A 251 18.89 4.95 50.41
CA ARG A 251 19.44 5.57 51.63
C ARG A 251 20.55 4.68 52.18
N THR A 252 21.77 5.18 52.16
CA THR A 252 22.98 4.38 52.33
C THR A 252 23.84 4.78 53.53
N ALA A 253 23.41 5.78 54.31
CA ALA A 253 24.13 6.30 55.50
C ALA A 253 24.51 5.22 56.54
N ALA A 254 23.74 4.13 56.65
CA ALA A 254 24.00 3.05 57.60
C ALA A 254 25.03 2.01 57.10
N GLU A 255 25.24 1.93 55.79
CA GLU A 255 25.95 0.83 55.12
C GLU A 255 27.31 1.28 54.57
N ALA A 256 28.31 0.41 54.69
CA ALA A 256 29.62 0.65 54.07
C ALA A 256 29.53 0.39 52.55
N GLY A 257 30.15 1.25 51.75
CA GLY A 257 30.19 1.13 50.29
C GLY A 257 31.41 0.34 49.80
N ALA A 258 31.80 0.58 48.53
CA ALA A 258 32.90 -0.12 47.87
C ALA A 258 34.29 0.27 48.43
N THR A 259 34.40 1.45 49.03
CA THR A 259 35.63 1.90 49.70
C THR A 259 35.70 1.30 51.10
N LEU A 260 36.85 0.69 51.41
CA LEU A 260 37.04 -0.07 52.65
C LEU A 260 36.65 0.76 53.90
N ARG A 261 35.60 0.33 54.59
CA ARG A 261 35.05 0.95 55.82
C ARG A 261 34.53 2.39 55.67
N SER A 262 34.24 2.85 54.44
CA SER A 262 33.63 4.17 54.24
C SER A 262 32.11 4.07 54.16
N LYS A 263 31.41 4.88 54.96
CA LYS A 263 29.95 5.06 54.92
C LYS A 263 29.53 6.33 54.20
N LYS A 264 30.47 7.07 53.61
CA LYS A 264 30.19 8.35 52.94
C LYS A 264 29.27 8.15 51.74
N GLY A 265 28.41 9.13 51.51
CA GLY A 265 27.26 9.05 50.63
C GLY A 265 26.03 8.60 51.42
N ASP A 266 25.29 9.56 51.96
CA ASP A 266 24.06 9.39 52.71
C ASP A 266 22.95 8.84 51.82
N PHE A 267 22.89 9.30 50.56
CA PHE A 267 21.94 8.84 49.56
C PHE A 267 22.59 8.59 48.20
N VAL A 268 22.02 7.67 47.43
CA VAL A 268 22.37 7.44 46.02
C VAL A 268 21.10 7.51 45.17
N LEU A 269 21.08 8.43 44.21
CA LEU A 269 20.01 8.55 43.21
C LEU A 269 20.49 7.96 41.89
N THR A 270 19.82 6.91 41.41
CA THR A 270 20.07 6.29 40.11
C THR A 270 19.04 6.82 39.11
N VAL A 271 19.52 7.54 38.09
CA VAL A 271 18.68 8.19 37.09
C VAL A 271 18.07 7.14 36.14
N ASP A 272 16.81 7.32 35.77
CA ASP A 272 16.10 6.45 34.84
C ASP A 272 16.94 6.19 33.57
N PRO A 273 17.28 4.93 33.27
CA PRO A 273 18.06 4.55 32.08
C PRO A 273 17.46 5.05 30.76
N ARG A 274 16.14 5.31 30.71
CA ARG A 274 15.46 5.87 29.54
C ARG A 274 15.91 7.30 29.24
N LEU A 275 16.24 8.08 30.26
CA LEU A 275 16.73 9.46 30.13
C LEU A 275 18.22 9.52 29.80
N THR A 276 18.95 8.43 30.05
CA THR A 276 20.42 8.36 29.92
C THR A 276 20.88 7.46 28.77
N ARG A 277 19.97 7.04 27.88
CA ARG A 277 20.24 6.14 26.74
C ARG A 277 20.84 4.79 27.17
N GLY A 278 20.39 4.25 28.30
CA GLY A 278 20.81 2.96 28.84
C GLY A 278 22.07 3.01 29.71
N ALA A 279 22.62 4.19 29.98
CA ALA A 279 23.75 4.33 30.89
C ALA A 279 23.29 4.32 32.37
N ASP A 280 23.98 3.54 33.22
CA ASP A 280 23.79 3.56 34.68
C ASP A 280 24.40 4.85 35.25
N LEU A 281 23.58 5.90 35.37
CA LEU A 281 23.99 7.19 35.89
C LEU A 281 23.56 7.33 37.35
N ARG A 282 24.54 7.38 38.24
CA ARG A 282 24.32 7.53 39.69
C ARG A 282 24.82 8.88 40.19
N VAL A 283 24.05 9.51 41.06
CA VAL A 283 24.38 10.73 41.79
C VAL A 283 24.41 10.41 43.27
N VAL A 284 25.56 10.58 43.91
CA VAL A 284 25.66 10.45 45.37
C VAL A 284 25.38 11.80 46.02
N VAL A 285 24.62 11.79 47.11
CA VAL A 285 24.25 13.00 47.85
C VAL A 285 24.76 12.90 49.28
N GLU A 286 25.46 13.93 49.73
CA GLU A 286 25.85 14.12 51.13
C GLU A 286 25.11 15.26 51.79
N THR A 287 24.58 15.02 52.98
CA THR A 287 23.87 16.02 53.77
C THR A 287 24.79 16.60 54.84
N LYS A 288 24.72 17.92 55.02
CA LYS A 288 25.51 18.65 56.03
C LYS A 288 24.64 19.62 56.80
N ASP A 289 24.47 19.31 58.08
CA ASP A 289 23.84 20.14 59.09
C ASP A 289 24.88 20.96 59.90
N ARG A 290 26.14 20.99 59.43
CA ARG A 290 27.26 21.69 60.08
C ARG A 290 28.18 22.31 59.05
N ALA A 291 28.88 23.37 59.47
CA ALA A 291 29.87 24.03 58.62
C ALA A 291 31.08 23.10 58.37
N ILE A 292 31.54 23.07 57.13
CA ILE A 292 32.75 22.34 56.70
C ILE A 292 33.47 23.20 55.66
N SER A 293 34.80 23.15 55.64
CA SER A 293 35.58 23.91 54.66
C SER A 293 35.33 23.41 53.24
N ALA A 294 35.43 24.31 52.26
CA ALA A 294 35.27 23.95 50.85
C ALA A 294 36.25 22.86 50.38
N ARG A 295 37.46 22.81 50.97
CA ARG A 295 38.43 21.74 50.69
C ARG A 295 37.95 20.40 51.25
N ALA A 296 37.56 20.38 52.52
CA ALA A 296 37.14 19.15 53.18
C ALA A 296 35.86 18.57 52.56
N ILE A 297 34.88 19.39 52.17
CA ILE A 297 33.69 18.88 51.47
C ILE A 297 34.02 18.31 50.09
N ARG A 298 34.96 18.92 49.33
CA ARG A 298 35.40 18.35 48.05
C ARG A 298 36.09 17.00 48.22
N ASP A 299 36.87 16.84 49.28
CA ASP A 299 37.53 15.58 49.60
C ASP A 299 36.48 14.53 50.01
N GLU A 300 35.48 14.91 50.84
CA GLU A 300 34.35 14.04 51.19
C GLU A 300 33.52 13.62 49.97
N LEU A 301 33.19 14.55 49.06
CA LEU A 301 32.43 14.25 47.84
C LEU A 301 33.21 13.35 46.88
N ARG A 302 34.54 13.53 46.76
CA ARG A 302 35.38 12.64 45.96
C ARG A 302 35.35 11.22 46.51
N GLU A 303 35.53 11.08 47.83
CA GLU A 303 35.46 9.78 48.49
C GLU A 303 34.08 9.15 48.37
N ALA A 304 33.00 9.91 48.58
CA ALA A 304 31.62 9.43 48.43
C ALA A 304 31.35 8.96 46.99
N ARG A 305 31.84 9.69 45.98
CA ARG A 305 31.71 9.33 44.57
C ARG A 305 32.37 7.99 44.27
N GLU A 306 33.60 7.79 44.75
CA GLU A 306 34.34 6.55 44.60
C GLU A 306 33.66 5.40 45.38
N ASN A 307 33.23 5.67 46.61
CA ASN A 307 32.59 4.70 47.49
C ASN A 307 31.27 4.16 46.93
N ARG A 308 30.49 5.01 46.23
CA ARG A 308 29.18 4.67 45.68
C ARG A 308 29.17 4.39 44.18
N GLY A 309 30.33 4.48 43.51
CA GLY A 309 30.43 4.32 42.05
C GLY A 309 29.59 5.35 41.29
N ALA A 310 29.48 6.56 41.82
CA ALA A 310 28.66 7.61 41.25
C ALA A 310 29.40 8.41 40.16
N ALA A 311 28.66 8.95 39.18
CA ALA A 311 29.23 9.85 38.19
C ALA A 311 29.37 11.27 38.75
N VAL A 312 28.43 11.67 39.61
CA VAL A 312 28.34 13.00 40.21
C VAL A 312 28.17 12.87 41.72
N ALA A 313 28.75 13.81 42.47
CA ALA A 313 28.55 13.93 43.92
C ALA A 313 28.03 15.33 44.26
N LEU A 314 26.96 15.37 45.05
CA LEU A 314 26.27 16.58 45.49
C LEU A 314 26.38 16.72 47.01
N ALA A 315 26.63 17.93 47.49
CA ALA A 315 26.48 18.25 48.91
C ALA A 315 25.24 19.13 49.11
N VAL A 316 24.37 18.74 50.04
CA VAL A 316 23.19 19.49 50.46
C VAL A 316 23.44 20.02 51.85
N PHE A 317 23.45 21.35 51.98
CA PHE A 317 23.66 22.01 53.25
C PHE A 317 22.35 22.54 53.80
N THR A 318 22.22 22.53 55.13
CA THR A 318 21.27 23.45 55.77
C THR A 318 21.64 24.90 55.41
N PRO A 319 20.65 25.80 55.26
CA PRO A 319 20.93 27.21 54.92
C PRO A 319 21.93 27.89 55.87
N ALA A 320 21.95 27.48 57.14
CA ALA A 320 22.85 28.02 58.15
C ALA A 320 24.32 27.59 58.01
N HIS A 321 24.59 26.55 57.20
CA HIS A 321 25.91 25.91 57.13
C HIS A 321 26.46 25.81 55.71
N ALA A 322 25.75 26.33 54.71
CA ALA A 322 26.21 26.41 53.35
C ALA A 322 27.54 27.22 53.27
N PRO A 323 28.56 26.73 52.55
CA PRO A 323 29.81 27.45 52.39
C PRO A 323 29.61 28.80 51.70
N ALA A 324 30.24 29.86 52.22
CA ALA A 324 30.19 31.18 51.60
C ALA A 324 30.72 31.16 50.15
N GLY A 325 30.03 31.84 49.24
CA GLY A 325 30.38 31.90 47.82
C GLY A 325 29.89 30.70 46.99
N VAL A 326 29.08 29.81 47.57
CA VAL A 326 28.34 28.78 46.83
C VAL A 326 26.87 29.22 46.75
N GLU A 327 26.43 29.68 45.58
CA GLU A 327 25.03 30.03 45.36
C GLU A 327 24.17 28.76 45.29
N PRO A 328 22.95 28.75 45.88
CA PRO A 328 21.98 27.70 45.63
C PRO A 328 21.64 27.68 44.13
N PHE A 329 21.65 26.48 43.54
CA PHE A 329 21.19 26.23 42.18
C PHE A 329 19.66 26.31 42.06
#